data_AF-A0A7T7L297-F1
#
_entry.id   AF-A0A7T7L297-F1
#
_cell.length_a   1.000
_cell.length_b   1.000
_cell.length_c   1.000
_cell.angle_alpha   90.00
_cell.angle_beta   90.00
_cell.angle_gamma   90.00
#
_symmetry.space_group_name_H-M   'P 1'
#
loop_
_entity.id
_entity.type
_entity.pdbx_description
1 polymer ?
#
loop_
_entity_poly.entity_id
_entity_poly.type
_entity_poly.pdbx_seq_one_letter_code
_entity_poly.pdbx_strand_id
1 'polypeptide(L)'
;MDPFVPLGRVVDDQQRTCNYSPSNSRDTDCGADGAWHVMWNPQAEVSFACDPHMAEARARFVFVGAHPVGPDCGMPGALWDIDENRCVHPDSPAAESAEASAPLHVQELV
;
A
#
# COMPACT_ATOMS: atom_id res chain seq x y z
N MET A 1 -22.50 -0.75 16.89
CA MET A 1 -21.37 0.18 17.03
C MET A 1 -20.29 -0.35 16.10
N ASP A 2 -19.89 0.46 15.13
CA ASP A 2 -18.93 0.08 14.10
C ASP A 2 -17.51 0.18 14.70
N PRO A 3 -16.75 -0.92 14.81
CA PRO A 3 -15.54 -0.94 15.63
C PRO A 3 -14.32 -0.24 15.02
N PHE A 4 -14.44 0.43 13.86
CA PHE A 4 -13.29 1.00 13.15
C PHE A 4 -13.48 2.44 12.66
N VAL A 5 -14.19 3.28 13.41
CA VAL A 5 -14.14 4.72 13.18
C VAL A 5 -12.89 5.28 13.88
N PRO A 6 -11.85 5.74 13.16
CA PRO A 6 -10.69 6.34 13.82
C PRO A 6 -11.12 7.57 14.63
N LEU A 7 -10.75 7.57 15.92
CA LEU A 7 -11.16 8.57 16.91
C LEU A 7 -10.40 9.91 16.78
N GLY A 8 -9.49 10.03 15.82
CA GLY A 8 -8.66 11.22 15.61
C GLY A 8 -8.69 11.69 14.15
N ARG A 9 -8.30 12.95 13.92
CA ARG A 9 -8.01 13.45 12.56
C ARG A 9 -6.89 12.60 11.96
N VAL A 10 -7.08 12.09 10.75
CA VAL A 10 -5.96 11.53 9.97
C VAL A 10 -5.01 12.71 9.70
N VAL A 11 -3.89 12.74 10.40
CA VAL A 11 -2.78 13.69 10.18
C VAL A 11 -1.69 12.96 9.42
N ASP A 12 -2.00 12.56 8.19
CA ASP A 12 -0.98 12.15 7.24
C ASP A 12 -0.63 13.41 6.43
N ASP A 13 0.36 14.18 6.90
CA ASP A 13 0.86 15.39 6.21
C ASP A 13 1.90 15.04 5.14
N GLN A 14 2.36 13.79 5.09
CA GLN A 14 3.12 13.30 3.95
C GLN A 14 2.14 13.06 2.80
N GLN A 15 1.98 14.08 1.97
CA GLN A 15 1.20 14.00 0.74
C GLN A 15 1.60 12.73 -0.01
N ARG A 16 0.72 11.72 0.01
CA ARG A 16 0.85 10.45 -0.70
C ARG A 16 0.59 10.68 -2.18
N THR A 17 1.23 11.67 -2.78
CA THR A 17 1.07 12.08 -4.17
C THR A 17 1.97 11.25 -5.06
N CYS A 18 1.52 10.96 -6.27
CA CYS A 18 2.32 10.28 -7.28
C CYS A 18 3.64 11.03 -7.54
N ASN A 19 4.77 10.33 -7.39
CA ASN A 19 6.12 10.88 -7.58
C ASN A 19 6.61 10.81 -9.04
N TYR A 20 5.73 10.50 -9.99
CA TYR A 20 6.12 10.43 -11.40
C TYR A 20 6.52 11.82 -11.91
N SER A 21 7.77 11.94 -12.35
CA SER A 21 8.34 13.17 -12.92
C SER A 21 9.22 12.82 -14.14
N PRO A 22 8.68 12.87 -15.36
CA PRO A 22 9.39 12.41 -16.56
C PRO A 22 10.57 13.31 -16.93
N SER A 23 10.61 14.55 -16.43
CA SER A 23 11.70 15.51 -16.66
C SER A 23 12.37 16.00 -15.38
N ASN A 24 12.07 15.37 -14.23
CA ASN A 24 12.57 15.78 -12.92
C ASN A 24 12.35 17.29 -12.64
N SER A 25 11.20 17.82 -13.06
CA SER A 25 10.80 19.21 -12.90
C SER A 25 9.38 19.28 -12.35
N ARG A 26 9.15 20.20 -11.41
CA ARG A 26 7.85 20.37 -10.75
C ARG A 26 6.70 20.61 -11.71
N ASP A 27 6.95 21.29 -12.83
CA ASP A 27 5.95 21.56 -13.87
C ASP A 27 5.50 20.28 -14.63
N THR A 28 6.26 19.20 -14.50
CA THR A 28 5.98 17.90 -15.12
C THR A 28 5.59 16.81 -14.12
N ASP A 29 5.55 17.14 -12.84
CA ASP A 29 5.13 16.20 -11.80
C ASP A 29 3.66 15.84 -11.98
N CYS A 30 3.32 14.56 -11.82
CA CYS A 30 1.95 14.12 -11.96
C CYS A 30 0.99 14.80 -10.96
N GLY A 31 1.39 14.90 -9.69
CA GLY A 31 0.60 15.55 -8.63
C GLY A 31 -0.71 14.87 -8.24
N ALA A 32 -1.14 13.81 -8.94
CA ALA A 32 -2.33 13.03 -8.57
C ALA A 32 -2.14 12.26 -7.27
N ASP A 33 -3.23 11.85 -6.64
CA ASP A 33 -3.19 10.97 -5.47
C ASP A 33 -2.52 9.63 -5.81
N GLY A 34 -1.61 9.20 -4.94
CA GLY A 34 -0.94 7.92 -5.02
C GLY A 34 -1.87 6.81 -4.53
N ALA A 35 -2.17 5.88 -5.42
CA ALA A 35 -2.95 4.68 -5.12
C ALA A 35 -2.06 3.48 -4.74
N TRP A 36 -0.78 3.54 -5.11
CA TRP A 36 0.21 2.48 -4.92
C TRP A 36 1.42 2.98 -4.16
N HIS A 37 1.95 2.14 -3.27
CA HIS A 37 3.26 2.30 -2.67
C HIS A 37 4.20 1.25 -3.30
N VAL A 38 5.36 1.70 -3.77
CA VAL A 38 6.29 0.90 -4.58
C VAL A 38 7.65 0.86 -3.89
N MET A 39 8.23 -0.34 -3.74
CA MET A 39 9.60 -0.54 -3.28
C MET A 39 10.48 -0.91 -4.47
N TRP A 40 11.29 0.05 -4.91
CA TRP A 40 12.14 -0.08 -6.10
C TRP A 40 13.31 -1.03 -5.87
N ASN A 41 13.91 -0.98 -4.68
CA ASN A 41 15.07 -1.80 -4.34
C ASN A 41 15.07 -2.24 -2.85
N PRO A 42 15.88 -3.26 -2.50
CA PRO A 42 16.00 -3.74 -1.12
C PRO A 42 16.58 -2.72 -0.13
N GLN A 43 17.17 -1.62 -0.61
CA GLN A 43 17.72 -0.54 0.20
C GLN A 43 16.66 0.52 0.59
N ALA A 44 15.38 0.17 0.48
CA ALA A 44 14.23 0.98 0.88
C ALA A 44 14.06 2.28 0.06
N GLU A 45 14.46 2.28 -1.21
CA GLU A 45 13.99 3.31 -2.14
C GLU A 45 12.51 3.07 -2.45
N VAL A 46 11.65 3.96 -1.95
CA VAL A 46 10.21 3.85 -2.09
C VAL A 46 9.60 5.07 -2.80
N SER A 47 8.47 4.88 -3.45
CA SER A 47 7.68 5.98 -4.01
C SER A 47 6.18 5.68 -3.99
N PHE A 48 5.37 6.70 -4.23
CA PHE A 48 3.95 6.59 -4.50
C PHE A 48 3.64 6.74 -5.99
N ALA A 49 2.65 5.99 -6.48
CA ALA A 49 2.18 6.05 -7.86
C ALA A 49 0.65 6.05 -7.94
N CYS A 50 0.07 6.84 -8.85
CA CYS A 50 -1.33 6.70 -9.24
C CYS A 50 -1.49 5.48 -10.18
N ASP A 51 -2.72 5.02 -10.42
CA ASP A 51 -2.97 3.82 -11.25
C ASP A 51 -2.32 3.88 -12.65
N PRO A 52 -2.42 4.99 -13.43
CA PRO A 52 -1.77 5.07 -14.74
C PRO A 52 -0.25 4.91 -14.68
N HIS A 53 0.40 5.54 -13.70
CA HIS A 53 1.86 5.46 -13.57
C HIS A 53 2.32 4.15 -12.93
N MET A 54 1.49 3.48 -12.12
CA MET A 54 1.77 2.12 -11.70
C MET A 54 1.69 1.14 -12.88
N ALA A 55 0.72 1.31 -13.78
CA ALA A 55 0.63 0.51 -15.00
C ALA A 55 1.85 0.72 -15.90
N GLU A 56 2.31 1.97 -16.05
CA GLU A 56 3.55 2.27 -16.76
C GLU A 56 4.76 1.63 -16.06
N ALA A 57 4.84 1.72 -14.73
CA ALA A 57 5.94 1.16 -13.97
C ALA A 57 6.04 -0.37 -14.14
N ARG A 58 4.90 -1.07 -14.06
CA ARG A 58 4.80 -2.53 -14.30
C ARG A 58 5.22 -2.92 -15.71
N ALA A 59 5.01 -2.06 -16.70
CA ALA A 59 5.37 -2.34 -18.08
C ALA A 59 6.87 -2.12 -18.37
N ARG A 60 7.57 -1.30 -17.56
CA ARG A 60 8.91 -0.80 -17.89
C ARG A 60 10.00 -1.18 -16.90
N PHE A 61 9.66 -1.47 -15.65
CA PHE A 61 10.64 -1.64 -14.58
C PHE A 61 10.41 -2.94 -13.81
N VAL A 62 11.49 -3.42 -13.20
CA VAL A 62 11.47 -4.45 -12.17
C VAL A 62 11.66 -3.74 -10.84
N PHE A 63 10.80 -4.06 -9.88
CA PHE A 63 10.83 -3.54 -8.52
C PHE A 63 10.62 -4.71 -7.55
N VAL A 64 10.97 -4.52 -6.28
CA VAL A 64 10.88 -5.59 -5.28
C VAL A 64 9.43 -5.91 -4.95
N GLY A 65 8.62 -4.88 -4.77
CA GLY A 65 7.22 -5.02 -4.41
C GLY A 65 6.41 -3.77 -4.68
N ALA A 66 5.11 -3.95 -4.82
CA ALA A 66 4.15 -2.87 -4.89
C ALA A 66 2.82 -3.33 -4.30
N HIS A 67 2.18 -2.45 -3.54
CA HIS A 67 0.86 -2.73 -2.96
C HIS A 67 -0.02 -1.48 -2.93
N PRO A 68 -1.35 -1.63 -2.84
CA PRO A 68 -2.24 -0.50 -2.64
C PRO A 68 -1.87 0.27 -1.38
N VAL A 69 -1.99 1.60 -1.43
CA VAL A 69 -1.72 2.45 -0.27
C VAL A 69 -2.66 2.09 0.88
N GLY A 70 -2.06 1.74 2.02
CA GLY A 70 -2.74 1.40 3.27
C GLY A 70 -2.52 2.44 4.36
N PRO A 71 -3.10 2.22 5.55
CA PRO A 71 -2.95 3.16 6.68
C PRO A 71 -1.49 3.33 7.09
N ASP A 72 -0.70 2.26 7.09
CA ASP A 72 0.70 2.29 7.55
C ASP A 72 1.69 2.91 6.55
N CYS A 73 1.29 3.18 5.30
CA CYS A 73 2.18 3.74 4.28
C CYS A 73 2.60 5.17 4.62
N GLY A 74 3.89 5.48 4.58
CA GLY A 74 4.40 6.83 4.87
C GLY A 74 4.38 7.22 6.35
N MET A 75 3.89 6.34 7.25
CA MET A 75 4.00 6.61 8.68
C MET A 75 5.46 6.54 9.12
N PRO A 76 5.95 7.51 9.91
CA PRO A 76 7.30 7.45 10.48
C PRO A 76 7.51 6.16 11.28
N GLY A 77 8.55 5.39 10.94
CA GLY A 77 8.84 4.12 11.60
C GLY A 77 8.10 2.90 11.03
N ALA A 78 7.21 3.08 10.04
CA ALA A 78 6.67 1.96 9.29
C ALA A 78 7.78 1.24 8.51
N LEU A 79 7.65 -0.09 8.42
CA LEU A 79 8.55 -0.99 7.72
C LEU A 79 7.83 -1.66 6.56
N TRP A 80 8.59 -2.14 5.58
CA TRP A 80 8.07 -2.99 4.53
C TRP A 80 8.20 -4.46 4.93
N ASP A 81 7.08 -5.17 5.00
CA ASP A 81 7.05 -6.63 5.10
C ASP A 81 7.20 -7.22 3.70
N ILE A 82 8.35 -7.86 3.44
CA ILE A 82 8.67 -8.39 2.11
C ILE A 82 7.83 -9.62 1.79
N ASP A 83 7.58 -10.48 2.78
CA ASP A 83 6.83 -11.72 2.63
C ASP A 83 5.34 -11.45 2.35
N GLU A 84 4.76 -10.49 3.07
CA GLU A 84 3.35 -10.09 2.88
C GLU A 84 3.17 -8.99 1.82
N ASN A 85 4.26 -8.41 1.31
CA ASN A 85 4.28 -7.30 0.35
C ASN A 85 3.36 -6.14 0.81
N ARG A 86 3.55 -5.66 2.04
CA ARG A 86 2.76 -4.56 2.63
C ARG A 86 3.59 -3.73 3.61
N CYS A 87 3.17 -2.50 3.86
CA CYS A 87 3.68 -1.73 5.00
C CYS A 87 3.08 -2.21 6.31
N VAL A 88 3.90 -2.23 7.35
CA VAL A 88 3.52 -2.55 8.73
C VAL A 88 4.17 -1.55 9.67
N HIS A 89 3.41 -1.05 10.65
CA HIS A 89 3.98 -0.33 11.77
C HIS A 89 4.25 -1.31 12.92
N PRO A 90 5.39 -1.24 13.62
CA PRO A 90 5.73 -2.22 14.66
C PRO A 90 4.75 -2.24 15.86
N ASP A 91 4.01 -1.16 16.08
CA ASP A 91 2.92 -1.09 17.07
C ASP A 91 1.53 -1.46 16.50
N SER A 92 1.41 -1.64 15.17
CA SER A 92 0.17 -2.14 14.59
C SER A 92 0.03 -3.61 14.98
N PRO A 93 -1.09 -4.02 15.61
CA PRO A 93 -1.30 -5.43 15.88
C PRO A 93 -1.20 -6.16 14.54
N ALA A 94 -0.32 -7.17 14.46
CA ALA A 94 -0.26 -8.06 13.33
C ALA A 94 -1.70 -8.48 13.07
N ALA A 95 -2.23 -8.15 11.88
CA ALA A 95 -3.58 -8.53 11.52
C ALA A 95 -3.63 -10.05 11.64
N GLU A 96 -4.19 -10.55 12.74
CA GLU A 96 -4.39 -11.97 12.96
C GLU A 96 -5.15 -12.45 11.73
N SER A 97 -4.46 -13.27 10.94
CA SER A 97 -5.00 -13.86 9.74
C SER A 97 -6.36 -14.42 10.09
N ALA A 98 -7.40 -13.89 9.45
CA ALA A 98 -8.75 -14.41 9.58
C ALA A 98 -8.84 -15.77 8.88
N GLU A 99 -8.12 -16.76 9.40
CA GLU A 99 -8.45 -18.16 9.24
C GLU A 99 -9.60 -18.46 10.22
N ALA A 100 -10.83 -18.18 9.79
CA ALA A 100 -12.02 -18.62 10.50
C ALA A 100 -13.09 -19.10 9.53
N SER A 101 -12.92 -20.37 9.15
CA SER A 101 -13.98 -21.37 9.04
C SER A 101 -15.18 -21.07 8.13
N ALA A 102 -15.12 -21.57 6.89
CA ALA A 102 -16.33 -22.09 6.26
C ALA A 102 -16.38 -23.60 6.50
N PRO A 103 -17.36 -24.15 7.25
CA PRO A 103 -17.56 -25.59 7.27
C PRO A 103 -18.02 -26.05 5.88
N LEU A 104 -17.43 -27.14 5.41
CA LEU A 104 -17.95 -27.97 4.33
C LEU A 104 -19.41 -28.35 4.64
N HIS A 105 -20.38 -27.77 3.92
CA HIS A 105 -21.75 -28.29 3.92
C HIS A 105 -21.86 -29.36 2.84
N VAL A 106 -21.68 -30.62 3.25
CA VAL A 106 -22.29 -31.79 2.62
C VAL A 106 -23.75 -31.86 3.06
N GLN A 107 -24.66 -32.04 2.10
CA GLN A 107 -25.94 -32.78 2.16
C GLN A 107 -26.59 -32.63 0.76
N GLU A 108 -26.51 -33.59 -0.15
CA GLU A 108 -27.25 -34.86 -0.30
C GLU A 108 -28.66 -34.72 -0.94
N LEU A 109 -28.90 -35.64 -1.88
CA LEU A 109 -30.04 -35.99 -2.73
C LEU A 109 -31.45 -35.41 -2.43
N VAL A 110 -32.14 -35.02 -3.52
CA VAL A 110 -33.49 -35.53 -3.90
C VAL A 110 -33.55 -35.70 -5.42
#